data_AF-A0A357NGA2-F1
#
_entry.id   AF-A0A357NGA2-F1
#
_cell.length_a   1.000
_cell.length_b   1.000
_cell.length_c   1.000
_cell.angle_alpha   90.00
_cell.angle_beta   90.00
_cell.angle_gamma   90.00
#
_symmetry.space_group_name_H-M   'P 1'
#
loop_
_entity.id
_entity.type
_entity.pdbx_description
1 polymer ?
#
loop_
_entity_poly.entity_id
_entity_poly.type
_entity_poly.pdbx_seq_one_letter_code
_entity_poly.pdbx_strand_id
1 'polypeptide(L)'
;MEQFGPAVPATGFAIGVERAILALRRQEYAFPGEADRYLVTYQAGFEARAVQKARELRAQGHIAELAMEGLEDMPPQTATAHVKLIKVGQP
;
A
#
# COMPACT_ATOMS: atom_id res chain seq x y z
N MET A 1 -20.46 -3.77 -41.00
CA MET A 1 -19.09 -3.54 -40.50
C MET A 1 -18.84 -4.51 -39.37
N GLU A 2 -18.15 -5.62 -39.65
CA GLU A 2 -17.50 -6.46 -38.63
C GLU A 2 -16.14 -5.79 -38.35
N GLN A 3 -16.04 -5.07 -37.24
CA GLN A 3 -14.87 -4.20 -37.01
C GLN A 3 -13.65 -4.96 -36.47
N PHE A 4 -13.80 -6.22 -36.01
CA PHE A 4 -12.73 -7.01 -35.37
C PHE A 4 -12.87 -8.54 -35.54
N GLY A 5 -13.05 -9.05 -36.76
CA GLY A 5 -13.12 -10.50 -37.05
C GLY A 5 -14.53 -11.04 -37.24
N PRO A 6 -14.70 -12.38 -37.38
CA PRO A 6 -15.96 -12.99 -37.80
C PRO A 6 -17.09 -12.74 -36.78
N ALA A 7 -18.31 -12.55 -37.27
CA ALA A 7 -19.51 -12.39 -36.44
C ALA A 7 -19.77 -13.64 -35.61
N VAL A 8 -19.29 -13.58 -34.38
CA VAL A 8 -19.61 -14.54 -33.31
C VAL A 8 -20.44 -13.81 -32.24
N PRO A 9 -21.46 -14.45 -31.66
CA PRO A 9 -22.24 -13.85 -30.59
C PRO A 9 -21.34 -13.57 -29.37
N ALA A 10 -21.41 -12.35 -28.86
CA ALA A 10 -20.67 -11.91 -27.67
C ALA A 10 -21.63 -11.58 -26.52
N THR A 11 -21.25 -11.95 -25.30
CA THR A 11 -21.93 -11.53 -24.06
C THR A 11 -20.95 -10.76 -23.19
N GLY A 12 -21.44 -9.80 -22.39
CA GLY A 12 -20.60 -9.01 -21.50
C GLY A 12 -21.43 -8.22 -20.50
N PHE A 13 -20.79 -7.81 -19.41
CA PHE A 13 -21.36 -6.89 -18.43
C PHE A 13 -20.34 -5.82 -18.10
N ALA A 14 -20.81 -4.67 -17.63
CA ALA A 14 -19.98 -3.59 -17.12
C ALA A 14 -20.45 -3.22 -15.73
N ILE A 15 -19.50 -3.02 -14.81
CA ILE A 15 -19.76 -2.51 -13.47
C ILE A 15 -18.87 -1.28 -13.27
N GLY A 16 -19.50 -0.17 -12.85
CA GLY A 16 -18.76 1.00 -12.40
C GLY A 16 -18.18 0.78 -11.02
N VAL A 17 -16.87 0.93 -10.85
CA VAL A 17 -16.16 0.68 -9.58
C VAL A 17 -16.70 1.57 -8.46
N GLU A 18 -16.92 2.85 -8.75
CA GLU A 18 -17.44 3.83 -7.78
C GLU A 18 -18.87 3.46 -7.34
N ARG A 19 -19.69 2.96 -8.27
CA ARG A 19 -21.05 2.49 -7.99
C ARG A 19 -21.04 1.23 -7.14
N ALA A 20 -20.12 0.31 -7.41
CA ALA A 20 -19.95 -0.91 -6.62
C ALA A 20 -19.53 -0.59 -5.17
N ILE A 21 -18.53 0.28 -4.99
CA ILE A 21 -18.08 0.72 -3.66
C ILE A 21 -19.21 1.42 -2.90
N LEU A 22 -19.95 2.33 -3.56
CA LEU A 22 -21.08 3.02 -2.93
C LEU A 22 -22.19 2.05 -2.50
N ALA A 23 -22.50 1.04 -3.32
CA ALA A 23 -23.49 0.02 -2.98
C ALA A 23 -23.06 -0.79 -1.74
N LEU A 24 -21.78 -1.22 -1.69
CA LEU A 24 -21.21 -1.91 -0.54
C LEU A 24 -21.28 -1.06 0.74
N ARG A 25 -20.97 0.24 0.65
CA ARG A 25 -21.10 1.16 1.79
C ARG A 25 -22.53 1.28 2.31
N ARG A 26 -23.53 1.33 1.42
CA ARG A 26 -24.97 1.35 1.79
C ARG A 26 -25.44 0.05 2.43
N GLN A 27 -24.78 -1.06 2.12
CA GLN A 27 -25.02 -2.37 2.75
C GLN A 27 -24.27 -2.52 4.08
N GLU A 28 -23.66 -1.45 4.59
CA GLU A 28 -22.83 -1.46 5.79
C GLU A 28 -21.72 -2.53 5.72
N TYR A 29 -21.24 -2.82 4.50
CA TYR A 29 -20.19 -3.78 4.30
C TYR A 29 -18.93 -3.37 5.08
N ALA A 30 -18.46 -4.26 5.93
CA ALA A 30 -17.23 -4.08 6.69
C ALA A 30 -16.02 -4.28 5.76
N PHE A 31 -15.52 -3.18 5.22
CA PHE A 31 -14.25 -3.20 4.50
C PHE A 31 -13.14 -3.60 5.48
N PRO A 32 -12.14 -4.40 5.04
CA PRO A 32 -10.94 -4.62 5.83
C PRO A 32 -10.36 -3.27 6.26
N GLY A 33 -9.94 -3.18 7.51
CA GLY A 33 -9.25 -1.99 8.01
C GLY A 33 -7.96 -1.74 7.21
N GLU A 34 -7.53 -0.48 7.16
CA GLU A 34 -6.23 -0.16 6.57
C GLU A 34 -5.12 -0.81 7.39
N ALA A 35 -4.16 -1.43 6.69
CA ALA A 35 -2.96 -1.96 7.34
C ALA A 35 -2.15 -0.82 7.96
N ASP A 36 -1.65 -1.02 9.18
CA ASP A 36 -0.72 -0.07 9.80
C ASP A 36 0.46 0.20 8.87
N ARG A 37 0.82 1.48 8.75
CA ARG A 37 1.97 1.93 7.94
C ARG A 37 3.14 2.26 8.86
N TYR A 38 4.32 1.73 8.54
CA TYR A 38 5.56 1.93 9.27
C TYR A 38 6.62 2.55 8.37
N LEU A 39 7.41 3.47 8.93
CA LEU A 39 8.65 3.92 8.33
C LEU A 39 9.82 3.36 9.14
N VAL A 40 10.63 2.53 8.52
CA VAL A 40 11.86 2.00 9.11
C VAL A 40 13.03 2.89 8.69
N THR A 41 13.51 3.72 9.61
CA THR A 41 14.70 4.55 9.38
C THR A 41 15.97 3.88 9.85
N TYR A 42 17.08 4.13 9.17
CA TYR A 42 18.37 3.51 9.51
C TYR A 42 19.57 4.39 9.15
N GLN A 43 20.69 4.15 9.83
CA GLN A 43 21.97 4.78 9.51
C GLN A 43 22.82 3.89 8.61
N ALA A 44 23.84 4.48 7.97
CA ALA A 44 24.82 3.73 7.17
C ALA A 44 25.39 2.54 7.97
N GLY A 45 25.43 1.37 7.35
CA GLY A 45 25.89 0.12 7.97
C GLY A 45 24.80 -0.69 8.67
N PHE A 46 23.56 -0.20 8.73
CA PHE A 46 22.41 -0.92 9.30
C PHE A 46 21.37 -1.36 8.26
N GLU A 47 21.69 -1.30 6.96
CA GLU A 47 20.79 -1.57 5.84
C GLU A 47 20.16 -2.96 5.96
N ALA A 48 20.99 -3.99 6.20
CA ALA A 48 20.53 -5.37 6.29
C ALA A 48 19.53 -5.55 7.45
N ARG A 49 19.78 -4.90 8.59
CA ARG A 49 18.91 -4.95 9.77
C ARG A 49 17.59 -4.20 9.51
N ALA A 50 17.66 -3.07 8.82
CA ALA A 50 16.48 -2.30 8.43
C ALA A 50 15.58 -3.09 7.45
N VAL A 51 16.19 -3.71 6.43
CA VAL A 51 15.51 -4.60 5.49
C VAL A 51 14.86 -5.77 6.21
N GLN A 52 15.57 -6.40 7.13
CA GLN A 52 15.03 -7.49 7.94
C GLN A 52 13.81 -7.03 8.76
N LYS A 53 13.90 -5.88 9.42
CA LYS A 53 12.78 -5.34 10.19
C LYS A 53 11.55 -5.03 9.31
N ALA A 54 11.77 -4.45 8.14
CA ALA A 54 10.69 -4.18 7.19
C ALA A 54 10.05 -5.47 6.66
N ARG A 55 10.84 -6.55 6.44
CA ARG A 55 10.30 -7.86 6.07
C ARG A 55 9.42 -8.46 7.15
N GLU A 56 9.83 -8.37 8.41
CA GLU A 56 9.03 -8.85 9.56
C GLU A 56 7.68 -8.13 9.64
N LEU A 57 7.68 -6.80 9.52
CA LEU A 57 6.45 -5.99 9.54
C LEU A 57 5.52 -6.37 8.38
N ARG A 58 6.06 -6.54 7.17
CA ARG A 58 5.27 -6.97 6.00
C ARG A 58 4.70 -8.38 6.16
N ALA A 59 5.45 -9.30 6.77
CA ALA A 59 4.96 -10.64 7.07
C ALA A 59 3.80 -10.65 8.10
N GLN A 60 3.70 -9.60 8.92
CA GLN A 60 2.59 -9.38 9.87
C GLN A 60 1.38 -8.68 9.21
N GLY A 61 1.44 -8.39 7.91
CA GLY A 61 0.37 -7.70 7.18
C GLY A 61 0.43 -6.18 7.24
N HIS A 62 1.52 -5.60 7.76
CA HIS A 62 1.73 -4.16 7.78
C HIS A 62 2.37 -3.64 6.48
N ILE A 63 2.18 -2.36 6.21
CA ILE A 63 2.92 -1.65 5.16
C ILE A 63 4.19 -1.10 5.81
N ALA A 64 5.37 -1.45 5.31
CA ALA A 64 6.64 -0.93 5.83
C ALA A 64 7.49 -0.33 4.71
N GLU A 65 7.89 0.92 4.87
CA GLU A 65 8.81 1.67 4.01
C GLU A 65 10.19 1.80 4.67
N LEU A 66 11.23 2.07 3.88
CA LEU A 66 12.62 2.22 4.34
C LEU A 66 13.12 3.61 3.98
N ALA A 67 13.81 4.27 4.91
CA ALA A 67 14.47 5.54 4.66
C ALA A 67 15.82 5.62 5.39
N MET A 68 16.85 6.08 4.71
CA MET A 68 18.13 6.35 5.35
C MET A 68 18.06 7.68 6.11
N GLU A 69 18.54 7.73 7.35
CA GLU A 69 18.63 8.98 8.11
C GLU A 69 19.55 9.97 7.37
N GLY A 70 19.10 11.22 7.21
CA GLY A 70 19.84 12.26 6.50
C GLY A 70 19.56 12.36 4.99
N LEU A 71 18.71 11.48 4.43
CA LEU A 71 18.12 11.71 3.11
C LEU A 71 16.90 12.62 3.30
N GLU A 72 17.12 13.94 3.26
CA GLU A 72 16.16 14.98 3.68
C GLU A 72 14.90 15.14 2.80
N ASP A 73 14.76 14.39 1.70
CA ASP A 73 13.54 14.41 0.89
C ASP A 73 12.58 13.30 1.32
N MET A 74 11.96 13.47 2.49
CA MET A 74 10.72 12.77 2.78
C MET A 74 9.56 13.59 2.20
N PRO A 75 8.89 13.15 1.11
CA PRO A 75 7.79 13.92 0.57
C PRO A 75 6.68 14.08 1.63
N PRO A 76 6.00 15.24 1.69
CA PRO A 76 5.03 15.58 2.74
C PRO A 76 3.87 14.58 2.90
N GLN A 77 3.61 13.75 1.88
CA GLN A 77 2.65 12.65 1.96
C GLN A 77 2.97 11.59 3.02
N THR A 78 4.23 11.41 3.43
CA THR A 78 4.58 10.45 4.50
C THR A 78 4.40 11.04 5.90
N ALA A 79 4.36 12.37 6.03
CA ALA A 79 4.08 13.07 7.29
C ALA A 79 2.57 13.21 7.60
N THR A 80 1.70 12.94 6.62
CA THR A 80 0.24 13.17 6.72
C THR A 80 -0.56 11.88 6.99
N ALA A 81 0.03 10.71 6.78
CA ALA A 81 -0.58 9.42 7.14
C ALA A 81 -0.13 9.00 8.54
N HIS A 82 -0.95 8.21 9.26
CA HIS A 82 -0.62 7.61 10.55
C HIS A 82 0.55 6.61 10.45
N VAL A 83 1.75 7.11 10.17
CA VAL A 83 2.97 6.33 9.94
C VAL A 83 3.71 6.19 11.27
N LYS A 84 3.88 4.95 11.70
CA LYS A 84 4.65 4.60 12.91
C LYS A 84 6.14 4.57 12.56
N LEU A 85 6.94 5.40 13.23
CA LEU A 85 8.39 5.46 13.02
C LEU A 85 9.12 4.35 13.81
N ILE A 86 10.01 3.62 13.16
CA ILE A 86 10.93 2.65 13.78
C ILE A 86 12.35 2.99 13.35
N LYS A 87 13.22 3.28 14.32
CA LYS A 87 14.64 3.51 14.05
C LYS A 87 15.44 2.22 14.25
N VAL A 88 16.35 1.93 13.33
CA VAL A 88 17.24 0.77 13.38
C VAL A 88 18.69 1.24 13.46
N GLY A 89 19.38 0.79 14.50
CA GLY A 89 20.81 1.12 14.72
C GLY A 89 21.09 2.25 15.72
N GLN A 90 20.08 2.75 16.43
CA GLN A 90 20.25 3.65 17.58
C GLN A 90 20.08 2.86 18.90
N PRO A 91 20.83 3.20 19.98
CA PRO A 91 20.57 2.70 21.33
C PRO A 91 19.25 3.20 21.91
#